data_AF-A0A5T0I5Z6-F1
#
_entry.id   AF-A0A5T0I5Z6-F1
#
_cell.length_a   1.000
_cell.length_b   1.000
_cell.length_c   1.000
_cell.angle_alpha   90.00
_cell.angle_beta   90.00
_cell.angle_gamma   90.00
#
_symmetry.space_group_name_H-M   'P 1'
#
loop_
_entity.id
_entity.type
_entity.pdbx_description
1 polymer ?
#
loop_
_entity_poly.entity_id
_entity_poly.type
_entity_poly.pdbx_seq_one_letter_code
_entity_poly.pdbx_strand_id
1 'polypeptide(L)'
;FISLLKNANFIIGNSSCIIKEALYLNINGILVGSRQDGRTDINKTIRVNAEEKDILEAILNTSKCTNITNKRLEILNSSEQFYRLLKNNILFTINKQKIFMDKK
;
A
#
# COMPACT_ATOMS: atom_id res chain seq x y z
N PHE A 1 -4.36 14.83 -1.91
CA PHE A 1 -4.59 13.42 -1.52
C PHE A 1 -3.99 13.10 -0.15
N ILE A 2 -2.66 13.08 0.03
CA ILE A 2 -2.03 12.67 1.31
C ILE A 2 -2.52 13.48 2.51
N SER A 3 -2.61 14.81 2.40
CA SER A 3 -3.15 15.65 3.48
C SER A 3 -4.59 15.31 3.85
N LEU A 4 -5.41 14.90 2.88
CA LEU A 4 -6.78 14.46 3.14
C LEU A 4 -6.77 13.11 3.87
N LEU A 5 -5.99 12.14 3.39
CA LEU A 5 -5.88 10.82 3.99
C LEU A 5 -5.37 10.88 5.44
N LYS A 6 -4.37 11.74 5.72
CA LYS A 6 -3.85 11.96 7.08
C LYS A 6 -4.89 12.46 8.07
N ASN A 7 -5.95 13.11 7.60
CA ASN A 7 -7.03 13.66 8.43
C ASN A 7 -8.33 12.87 8.31
N ALA A 8 -8.33 11.74 7.58
CA ALA A 8 -9.50 10.90 7.43
C ALA A 8 -9.59 9.90 8.59
N ASN A 9 -10.81 9.55 9.00
CA ASN A 9 -11.02 8.48 9.99
C ASN A 9 -10.61 7.11 9.44
N PHE A 10 -10.88 6.86 8.16
CA PHE A 10 -10.47 5.67 7.43
C PHE A 10 -10.54 5.92 5.91
N ILE A 11 -9.99 4.99 5.13
CA ILE A 11 -10.16 4.90 3.68
C ILE A 11 -10.83 3.56 3.32
N ILE A 12 -11.68 3.54 2.30
CA ILE A 12 -12.35 2.33 1.80
C ILE A 12 -12.22 2.22 0.27
N GLY A 13 -12.15 1.00 -0.23
CA GLY A 13 -12.18 0.70 -1.66
C GLY A 13 -11.22 -0.43 -2.00
N ASN A 14 -10.67 -0.42 -3.22
CA ASN A 14 -9.76 -1.47 -3.69
C ASN A 14 -8.43 -0.91 -4.22
N SER A 15 -8.09 0.32 -3.87
CA SER A 15 -6.85 0.97 -4.29
C SER A 15 -5.64 0.41 -3.54
N SER A 16 -4.48 0.40 -4.19
CA SER A 16 -3.23 0.01 -3.51
C SER A 16 -2.87 0.94 -2.37
N CYS A 17 -3.43 2.15 -2.32
CA CYS A 17 -3.12 3.09 -1.25
C CYS A 17 -3.60 2.64 0.13
N ILE A 18 -4.57 1.74 0.17
CA ILE A 18 -5.09 1.12 1.40
C ILE A 18 -4.01 0.25 2.06
N ILE A 19 -3.22 -0.47 1.26
CA ILE A 19 -2.14 -1.37 1.74
C ILE A 19 -0.75 -0.72 1.70
N LYS A 20 -0.65 0.59 1.38
CA LYS A 20 0.61 1.31 1.26
C LYS A 20 0.57 2.60 2.08
N GLU A 21 0.00 3.66 1.51
CA GLU A 21 -0.04 4.98 2.12
C GLU A 21 -0.86 5.00 3.41
N ALA A 22 -2.00 4.31 3.48
CA ALA A 22 -2.83 4.26 4.69
C ALA A 22 -2.13 3.52 5.83
N LEU A 23 -1.51 2.36 5.55
CA LEU A 23 -0.65 1.65 6.51
C LEU A 23 0.52 2.53 6.96
N TYR A 24 1.16 3.24 6.04
CA TYR A 24 2.25 4.17 6.35
C TYR A 24 1.77 5.38 7.16
N LEU A 25 0.51 5.78 7.06
CA LEU A 25 -0.01 6.92 7.82
C LEU A 25 -0.76 6.49 9.09
N ASN A 26 -0.74 5.18 9.42
CA ASN A 26 -1.53 4.55 10.48
C ASN A 26 -3.04 4.85 10.39
N ILE A 27 -3.54 5.03 9.18
CA ILE A 27 -4.96 5.26 8.90
C ILE A 27 -5.62 3.92 8.61
N ASN A 28 -6.79 3.70 9.21
CA ASN A 28 -7.56 2.48 8.97
C ASN A 28 -7.97 2.36 7.50
N GLY A 29 -7.88 1.15 6.97
CA GLY A 29 -8.17 0.85 5.58
C GLY A 29 -9.10 -0.35 5.44
N ILE A 30 -10.25 -0.15 4.77
CA ILE A 30 -11.19 -1.21 4.40
C ILE A 30 -10.94 -1.58 2.94
N LEU A 31 -10.34 -2.75 2.73
CA LEU A 31 -10.05 -3.31 1.43
C LEU A 31 -11.22 -4.16 0.92
N VAL A 32 -11.82 -3.74 -0.18
CA VAL A 32 -12.98 -4.39 -0.79
C VAL A 32 -12.56 -5.29 -1.95
N GLY A 33 -12.97 -6.56 -1.91
CA GLY A 33 -12.78 -7.54 -2.97
C GLY A 33 -11.36 -8.14 -3.03
N SER A 34 -10.93 -8.54 -4.23
CA SER A 34 -9.73 -9.35 -4.47
C SER A 34 -8.63 -8.65 -5.28
N ARG A 35 -8.81 -7.39 -5.67
CA ARG A 35 -7.88 -6.69 -6.57
C ARG A 35 -6.44 -6.64 -6.04
N GLN A 36 -6.25 -6.62 -4.73
CA GLN A 36 -4.93 -6.51 -4.09
C GLN A 36 -4.35 -7.87 -3.69
N ASP A 37 -4.97 -8.97 -4.11
CA ASP A 37 -4.52 -10.32 -3.76
C ASP A 37 -3.09 -10.58 -4.26
N GLY A 38 -2.34 -11.35 -3.48
CA GLY A 38 -0.93 -11.62 -3.72
C GLY A 38 0.01 -10.45 -3.40
N ARG A 39 -0.49 -9.32 -2.87
CA ARG A 39 0.36 -8.24 -2.37
C ARG A 39 0.72 -8.44 -0.91
N THR A 40 1.91 -7.98 -0.54
CA THR A 40 2.37 -7.95 0.85
C THR A 40 1.48 -7.04 1.69
N ASP A 41 1.47 -7.26 3.00
CA ASP A 41 0.80 -6.40 3.98
C ASP A 41 -0.73 -6.35 3.92
N ILE A 42 -1.37 -7.16 3.07
CA ILE A 42 -2.84 -7.27 3.00
C ILE A 42 -3.46 -7.67 4.36
N ASN A 43 -2.74 -8.49 5.13
CA ASN A 43 -3.14 -8.97 6.46
C ASN A 43 -3.20 -7.85 7.52
N LYS A 44 -2.69 -6.66 7.21
CA LYS A 44 -2.73 -5.49 8.11
C LYS A 44 -3.94 -4.58 7.85
N THR A 45 -4.81 -4.95 6.91
CA THR A 45 -6.00 -4.17 6.53
C THR A 45 -7.27 -4.99 6.77
N ILE A 46 -8.38 -4.30 7.00
CA ILE A 46 -9.69 -4.95 7.14
C ILE A 46 -10.15 -5.33 5.73
N ARG A 47 -10.32 -6.62 5.46
CA ARG A 47 -10.73 -7.09 4.13
C ARG A 47 -12.18 -7.56 4.16
N VAL A 48 -12.94 -7.16 3.15
CA VAL A 48 -14.36 -7.52 2.97
C VAL A 48 -14.67 -7.91 1.53
N ASN A 49 -15.74 -8.67 1.33
CA ASN A 49 -16.29 -8.89 0.00
C ASN A 49 -16.96 -7.63 -0.52
N ALA A 50 -17.22 -7.58 -1.82
CA ALA A 50 -17.93 -6.48 -2.46
C ALA A 50 -19.46 -6.57 -2.26
N GLU A 51 -19.88 -6.96 -1.06
CA GLU A 51 -21.28 -7.13 -0.68
C GLU A 51 -21.69 -5.99 0.26
N GLU A 52 -22.88 -5.43 0.07
CA GLU A 52 -23.37 -4.28 0.83
C GLU A 52 -23.30 -4.50 2.35
N LYS A 53 -23.75 -5.67 2.80
CA LYS A 53 -23.76 -6.06 4.21
C LYS A 53 -22.35 -6.06 4.81
N ASP A 54 -21.40 -6.70 4.13
CA ASP A 54 -20.02 -6.84 4.59
C ASP A 54 -19.33 -5.46 4.68
N ILE A 55 -19.58 -4.60 3.67
CA ILE A 55 -19.07 -3.22 3.64
C ILE A 55 -19.63 -2.40 4.80
N LEU A 56 -20.96 -2.48 5.02
CA LEU A 56 -21.63 -1.73 6.08
C LEU A 56 -21.11 -2.15 7.47
N GLU A 57 -20.96 -3.45 7.71
CA GLU A 57 -20.40 -3.99 8.94
C GLU A 57 -18.96 -3.50 9.18
N ALA A 58 -18.11 -3.52 8.14
CA ALA A 58 -16.74 -3.03 8.27
C ALA A 58 -16.67 -1.52 8.56
N ILE A 59 -17.53 -0.69 7.95
CA ILE A 59 -17.61 0.75 8.24
C ILE A 59 -17.96 0.97 9.72
N LEU A 60 -18.99 0.29 10.22
CA LEU A 60 -19.44 0.41 11.60
C LEU A 60 -18.36 -0.03 12.60
N ASN A 61 -17.61 -1.09 12.30
CA ASN A 61 -16.54 -1.57 13.17
C ASN A 61 -15.29 -0.70 13.11
N THR A 62 -14.96 -0.13 11.95
CA THR A 62 -13.78 0.72 11.77
C THR A 62 -13.92 2.07 12.44
N SER A 63 -15.13 2.64 12.44
CA SER A 63 -15.43 3.93 13.09
C SER A 63 -15.18 3.96 14.61
N LYS A 64 -15.10 2.79 15.25
CA LYS A 64 -14.87 2.63 16.70
C LYS A 64 -13.38 2.51 17.08
N CYS A 65 -12.51 2.30 16.11
CA CYS A 65 -11.08 2.07 16.34
C CYS A 65 -10.27 3.36 16.12
N THR A 66 -9.89 4.04 17.20
CA THR A 66 -8.84 5.07 17.15
C THR A 66 -7.47 4.38 17.18
N ASN A 67 -6.76 4.34 16.06
CA ASN A 67 -5.39 3.80 16.04
C ASN A 67 -4.45 4.72 16.82
N ILE A 68 -4.09 4.31 18.03
CA ILE A 68 -2.95 4.83 18.77
C ILE A 68 -1.83 3.79 18.67
N THR A 69 -1.24 3.65 17.49
CA THR A 69 0.03 2.95 17.34
C THR A 69 1.08 3.95 16.91
N ASN A 70 1.87 4.41 17.88
CA ASN A 70 3.07 5.22 17.69
C ASN A 70 4.22 4.40 17.10
N LYS A 71 3.97 3.62 16.04
CA LYS A 71 5.06 2.96 15.34
C LYS A 71 5.71 4.00 14.44
N ARG A 72 6.87 4.48 14.87
CA ARG A 72 7.68 5.44 14.11
C ARG A 72 7.91 4.89 12.71
N LEU A 73 7.55 5.68 11.71
CA LEU A 73 7.72 5.34 10.32
C LEU A 73 9.20 5.33 9.98
N GLU A 74 9.67 4.21 9.45
CA GLU A 74 11.01 4.13 8.91
C GLU A 74 11.01 4.89 7.57
N ILE A 75 11.61 6.07 7.58
CA ILE A 75 11.82 6.84 6.36
C ILE A 75 12.98 6.19 5.60
N LEU A 76 12.68 5.66 4.43
CA LEU A 76 13.67 5.08 3.53
C LEU A 76 14.24 6.16 2.61
N ASN A 77 15.55 6.15 2.41
CA ASN A 77 16.25 7.06 1.48
C ASN A 77 16.35 6.45 0.06
N SER A 78 15.26 5.86 -0.44
CA SER A 78 15.27 5.11 -1.71
C SER A 78 15.67 5.98 -2.90
N SER A 79 15.25 7.25 -2.94
CA SER A 79 15.65 8.20 -3.99
C SER A 79 17.16 8.45 -4.02
N GLU A 80 17.78 8.63 -2.85
CA GLU A 80 19.24 8.81 -2.73
C GLU A 80 19.99 7.54 -3.13
N GLN A 81 19.52 6.37 -2.70
CA GLN A 81 20.10 5.09 -3.11
C GLN A 81 19.98 4.88 -4.62
N PHE A 82 18.82 5.16 -5.21
CA PHE A 82 18.61 5.08 -6.65
C PHE A 82 19.51 6.05 -7.42
N TYR A 83 19.64 7.30 -6.94
CA TYR A 83 20.55 8.27 -7.54
C TYR A 83 22.01 7.82 -7.51
N ARG A 84 22.49 7.25 -6.39
CA ARG A 84 23.84 6.66 -6.30
C ARG A 84 24.05 5.54 -7.30
N LEU A 85 23.06 4.66 -7.47
CA LEU A 85 23.12 3.56 -8.44
C LEU A 85 23.19 4.08 -9.89
N LEU A 86 22.44 5.13 -10.21
CA LEU A 86 22.51 5.78 -11.53
C LEU A 86 23.89 6.40 -11.78
N LYS A 87 24.46 7.10 -10.79
CA LYS A 87 25.75 7.80 -10.94
C LYS A 87 26.93 6.85 -11.12
N ASN A 88 26.91 5.69 -10.46
CA ASN A 88 28.03 4.75 -10.49
C ASN A 88 28.04 3.84 -11.73
N ASN A 89 27.12 4.00 -12.68
CA ASN A 89 26.94 3.20 -13.90
C ASN A 89 26.79 1.68 -13.73
N ILE A 90 26.87 1.15 -12.51
CA ILE A 90 26.75 -0.29 -12.20
C ILE A 90 25.42 -0.86 -12.73
N LEU A 91 24.34 -0.08 -12.65
CA LEU A 91 23.02 -0.49 -13.16
C LEU A 91 23.05 -0.85 -14.66
N PHE A 92 23.93 -0.23 -15.44
CA PHE A 92 24.03 -0.45 -16.88
C PHE A 92 25.02 -1.55 -17.24
N THR A 93 25.82 -2.03 -16.29
CA THR A 93 26.80 -3.10 -16.48
C THR A 93 26.31 -4.46 -15.98
N ILE A 94 25.19 -4.51 -15.23
CA ILE A 94 24.63 -5.79 -14.77
C ILE A 94 24.10 -6.61 -15.97
N ASN A 95 24.15 -7.93 -15.82
CA ASN A 95 23.60 -8.84 -16.82
C ASN A 95 22.09 -8.62 -17.00
N LYS A 96 21.62 -8.68 -18.24
CA LYS A 96 20.19 -8.60 -18.57
C LYS A 96 19.45 -9.74 -17.87
N GLN A 97 18.53 -9.40 -16.98
CA GLN A 97 17.79 -10.39 -16.19
C GLN A 97 16.56 -10.95 -16.92
N LYS A 98 16.00 -10.20 -17.88
CA LYS A 98 14.83 -10.61 -18.66
C LYS A 98 15.09 -10.40 -20.14
N ILE A 99 14.98 -11.46 -20.92
CA ILE A 99 15.00 -11.42 -22.38
C ILE A 99 13.54 -11.54 -22.82
N PHE A 100 13.00 -10.47 -23.40
CA PHE A 100 11.68 -10.54 -24.03
C PHE A 100 11.85 -11.26 -25.36
N MET A 101 11.31 -12.48 -25.46
CA MET A 101 11.20 -13.18 -26.73
C MET A 101 10.01 -12.60 -27.49
N ASP A 102 10.29 -11.75 -28.47
CA ASP A 102 9.26 -11.38 -29.44
C ASP A 102 8.84 -12.66 -30.18
N LYS A 103 7.53 -12.92 -30.21
CA LYS A 103 6.99 -14.04 -30.99
C LYS A 103 7.16 -13.70 -32.48
N LYS A 104 7.79 -14.62 -33.21
CA LYS A 104 7.71 -14.64 -34.68
C LYS A 104 6.32 -15.04 -35.14
#